data_AF-A0A8G2IYL0-F1
#
_entry.id   AF-A0A8G2IYL0-F1
#
_cell.length_a   1.000
_cell.length_b   1.000
_cell.length_c   1.000
_cell.angle_alpha   90.00
_cell.angle_beta   90.00
_cell.angle_gamma   90.00
#
_symmetry.space_group_name_H-M   'P 1'
#
loop_
_entity.id
_entity.type
_entity.pdbx_description
1 polymer ?
#
loop_
_entity_poly.entity_id
_entity_poly.type
_entity_poly.pdbx_seq_one_letter_code
_entity_poly.pdbx_strand_id
1 'polypeptide(L)'
;MPCDVTIDVTEAFTAFTVDDGLSPYVDKKGQKLENLAVSPGTFDISVALGSNNEAMVFVRATDAKSAQRMFKYNIPDERDAGGKIYVPKIVATSQAASQSDLDKLAEEVESLKERMAGGPR
;
A
#
# COMPACT_ATOMS: atom_id res chain seq x y z
N MET A 1 11.88 -11.83 -15.68
CA MET A 1 10.68 -11.76 -16.55
C MET A 1 9.91 -10.51 -16.16
N PRO A 2 9.46 -9.67 -17.10
CA PRO A 2 8.65 -8.50 -16.74
C PRO A 2 7.31 -8.96 -16.16
N CYS A 3 6.89 -8.32 -15.07
CA CYS A 3 5.64 -8.57 -14.40
C CYS A 3 4.71 -7.39 -14.67
N ASP A 4 3.53 -7.69 -15.20
CA ASP A 4 2.52 -6.65 -15.38
C ASP A 4 1.84 -6.35 -14.03
N VAL A 5 1.77 -5.07 -13.71
CA VAL A 5 1.19 -4.54 -12.48
C VAL A 5 0.20 -3.45 -12.83
N THR A 6 -1.04 -3.61 -12.36
CA THR A 6 -2.07 -2.59 -12.50
C THR A 6 -2.12 -1.75 -11.23
N ILE A 7 -1.87 -0.45 -11.36
CA ILE A 7 -1.95 0.53 -10.29
C ILE A 7 -3.35 1.13 -10.32
N ASP A 8 -4.13 0.87 -9.28
CA ASP A 8 -5.47 1.40 -9.10
C ASP A 8 -5.43 2.62 -8.18
N VAL A 9 -5.57 3.80 -8.78
CA VAL A 9 -5.59 5.09 -8.09
C VAL A 9 -7.03 5.39 -7.71
N THR A 10 -7.34 5.39 -6.41
CA THR A 10 -8.71 5.55 -5.92
C THR A 10 -9.08 7.01 -5.62
N GLU A 11 -8.09 7.89 -5.52
CA GLU A 11 -8.25 9.30 -5.19
C GLU A 11 -7.52 10.20 -6.19
N ALA A 12 -7.93 11.47 -6.30
CA ALA A 12 -7.25 12.43 -7.18
C ALA A 12 -5.97 12.97 -6.53
N PHE A 13 -4.89 13.04 -7.31
CA PHE A 13 -3.62 13.62 -6.90
C PHE A 13 -3.19 14.74 -7.85
N THR A 14 -2.59 15.79 -7.29
CA THR A 14 -2.08 16.95 -8.04
C THR A 14 -0.69 16.67 -8.63
N ALA A 15 0.08 15.79 -7.97
CA ALA A 15 1.33 15.27 -8.49
C ALA A 15 1.44 13.79 -8.14
N PHE A 16 1.68 12.96 -9.15
CA PHE A 16 1.76 11.50 -9.04
C PHE A 16 2.97 11.01 -9.84
N THR A 17 3.85 10.30 -9.15
CA THR A 17 5.06 9.71 -9.72
C THR A 17 5.15 8.26 -9.30
N VAL A 18 5.40 7.39 -10.26
CA VAL A 18 5.65 5.96 -10.02
C VAL A 18 7.04 5.67 -10.53
N ASP A 19 7.94 5.22 -9.66
CA ASP A 19 9.34 4.97 -9.98
C ASP A 19 9.84 3.66 -9.35
N ASP A 20 10.94 3.12 -9.88
CA ASP A 20 11.65 1.96 -9.32
C ASP A 20 12.73 2.36 -8.29
N GLY A 21 12.75 3.63 -7.88
CA GLY A 21 13.78 4.26 -7.06
C GLY A 21 14.83 5.02 -7.87
N LEU A 22 14.93 4.79 -9.18
CA LEU A 22 15.90 5.43 -10.09
C LEU A 22 15.21 6.10 -11.28
N SER A 23 14.26 5.40 -11.90
CA SER A 23 13.59 5.82 -13.13
C SER A 23 12.07 5.73 -12.97
N PRO A 24 11.32 6.76 -13.43
CA PRO A 24 9.88 6.71 -13.48
C PRO A 24 9.40 5.67 -14.50
N TYR A 25 8.33 4.96 -14.15
CA TYR A 25 7.69 3.99 -15.02
C TYR A 25 6.88 4.66 -16.14
N VAL A 26 6.70 3.92 -17.22
CA VAL A 26 5.84 4.30 -18.34
C VAL A 26 4.66 3.32 -18.36
N ASP A 27 3.44 3.85 -18.31
CA ASP A 27 2.22 3.07 -18.50
C ASP A 27 2.20 2.43 -19.90
N LYS A 28 1.49 1.32 -20.08
CA LYS A 28 1.33 0.64 -21.37
C LYS A 28 0.71 1.53 -22.45
N LYS A 29 0.04 2.62 -22.06
CA LYS A 29 -0.46 3.66 -22.98
C LYS A 29 0.64 4.63 -23.46
N GLY A 30 1.89 4.44 -23.03
CA GLY A 30 3.03 5.30 -23.35
C GLY A 30 3.13 6.55 -22.47
N GLN A 31 2.33 6.66 -21.41
CA GLN A 31 2.35 7.81 -20.51
C GLN A 31 3.41 7.62 -19.42
N LYS A 32 4.38 8.54 -19.36
CA LYS A 32 5.40 8.56 -18.32
C LYS A 32 4.80 9.02 -16.99
N LEU A 33 4.81 8.16 -15.97
CA LEU A 33 4.22 8.40 -14.66
C LEU A 33 5.17 9.25 -13.79
N GLU A 34 5.38 10.51 -14.16
CA GLU A 34 6.26 11.46 -13.45
C GLU A 34 5.58 12.81 -13.27
N ASN A 35 5.41 13.24 -12.01
CA ASN A 35 4.81 14.52 -11.63
C ASN A 35 3.50 14.85 -12.37
N LEU A 36 2.63 13.85 -12.52
CA LEU A 36 1.36 14.00 -13.24
C LEU A 36 0.21 14.32 -12.30
N ALA A 37 -0.69 15.21 -12.71
CA ALA A 37 -2.01 15.28 -12.09
C ALA A 37 -2.84 14.09 -12.57
N VAL A 38 -3.38 13.30 -11.63
CA VAL A 38 -4.17 12.10 -11.93
C VAL A 38 -5.50 12.16 -11.21
N SER A 39 -6.57 11.76 -11.90
CA SER A 39 -7.86 11.46 -11.30
C SER A 39 -7.92 9.97 -10.91
N PRO A 40 -8.93 9.54 -10.14
CA PRO A 40 -9.16 8.12 -9.90
C PRO A 40 -9.21 7.33 -11.22
N GLY A 41 -8.54 6.19 -11.27
CA GLY A 41 -8.38 5.39 -12.47
C GLY A 41 -7.22 4.40 -12.36
N THR A 42 -7.00 3.62 -13.43
CA THR A 42 -5.98 2.57 -13.46
C THR A 42 -4.85 2.86 -14.45
N PHE A 43 -3.63 2.50 -14.06
CA PHE A 43 -2.43 2.54 -14.90
C PHE A 43 -1.80 1.15 -14.94
N ASP A 44 -1.40 0.68 -16.11
CA ASP A 44 -0.79 -0.63 -16.28
C ASP A 44 0.69 -0.47 -16.58
N ILE A 45 1.54 -0.83 -15.62
CA ILE A 45 3.00 -0.76 -15.80
C ILE A 45 3.58 -2.16 -15.96
N SER A 46 4.72 -2.24 -16.64
CA SER A 46 5.52 -3.46 -16.72
C SER A 46 6.75 -3.31 -15.83
N VAL A 47 6.82 -4.11 -14.77
CA VAL A 47 7.86 -4.08 -13.76
C VAL A 47 8.90 -5.16 -14.08
N ALA A 48 10.13 -4.77 -14.36
CA ALA A 48 11.22 -5.73 -14.55
C ALA A 48 11.61 -6.34 -13.18
N LEU A 49 11.33 -7.62 -12.99
CA LEU A 49 11.76 -8.34 -11.77
C LEU A 49 13.27 -8.58 -11.82
N GLY A 50 13.95 -8.30 -10.70
CA GLY A 50 15.37 -8.54 -10.52
C GLY A 50 15.73 -10.02 -10.43
N SER A 51 17.00 -10.30 -10.12
CA SER A 51 17.54 -11.67 -10.04
C SER A 51 16.86 -12.55 -8.99
N ASN A 52 16.22 -11.95 -7.98
CA ASN A 52 15.46 -12.65 -6.94
C ASN A 52 13.96 -12.77 -7.27
N ASN A 53 13.54 -12.46 -8.50
CA ASN A 53 12.13 -12.36 -8.90
C ASN A 53 11.33 -11.30 -8.11
N GLU A 54 12.01 -10.33 -7.51
CA GLU A 54 11.41 -9.23 -6.74
C GLU A 54 11.74 -7.88 -7.38
N ALA A 55 10.85 -6.91 -7.21
CA ALA A 55 11.05 -5.51 -7.59
C ALA A 55 10.29 -4.58 -6.63
N MET A 56 10.90 -3.45 -6.30
CA MET A 56 10.22 -2.40 -5.53
C MET A 56 9.62 -1.36 -6.47
N VAL A 57 8.37 -1.02 -6.23
CA VAL A 57 7.68 0.09 -6.89
C VAL A 57 7.40 1.16 -5.84
N PHE A 58 7.85 2.37 -6.11
CA PHE A 58 7.62 3.54 -5.28
C PHE A 58 6.58 4.43 -5.93
N VAL A 59 5.52 4.75 -5.19
CA VAL A 59 4.49 5.68 -5.63
C VAL A 59 4.55 6.91 -4.74
N ARG A 60 4.90 8.04 -5.32
CA ARG A 60 4.89 9.35 -4.66
C ARG A 60 3.69 10.13 -5.15
N ALA A 61 2.81 10.49 -4.24
CA ALA A 61 1.57 11.17 -4.55
C ALA A 61 1.43 12.42 -3.67
N THR A 62 1.00 13.53 -4.25
CA THR A 62 0.69 14.77 -3.56
C THR A 62 -0.81 15.03 -3.71
N ASP A 63 -1.51 15.18 -2.60
CA ASP A 63 -2.94 15.48 -2.61
C ASP A 63 -3.22 16.97 -2.89
N ALA A 64 -4.50 17.31 -3.04
CA ALA A 64 -4.94 18.69 -3.26
C ALA A 64 -4.59 19.64 -2.09
N LYS A 65 -4.28 19.10 -0.90
CA LYS A 65 -3.86 19.86 0.28
C LYS A 65 -2.34 20.01 0.34
N SER A 66 -1.63 19.65 -0.74
CA SER A 66 -0.16 19.64 -0.81
C SER A 66 0.51 18.69 0.18
N ALA A 67 -0.22 17.69 0.69
CA ALA A 67 0.39 16.67 1.54
C ALA A 67 1.03 15.60 0.64
N GLN A 68 2.34 15.43 0.81
CA GLN A 68 3.12 14.41 0.11
C GLN A 68 3.00 13.07 0.85
N ARG A 69 2.69 12.02 0.10
CA ARG A 69 2.61 10.64 0.57
C ARG A 69 3.50 9.79 -0.32
N MET A 70 4.20 8.84 0.31
CA MET A 70 5.04 7.87 -0.39
C MET A 70 4.59 6.48 0.00
N PHE A 71 4.24 5.69 -0.99
CA PHE A 71 3.82 4.30 -0.86
C PHE A 71 4.90 3.41 -1.48
N LYS A 72 5.23 2.33 -0.80
CA LYS A 72 6.17 1.32 -1.26
C LYS A 72 5.42 0.02 -1.48
N TYR A 73 5.66 -0.60 -2.63
CA TYR A 73 5.09 -1.87 -3.02
C TYR A 73 6.21 -2.85 -3.36
N ASN A 74 6.22 -4.00 -2.69
CA ASN A 74 7.09 -5.11 -3.08
C ASN A 74 6.35 -6.01 -4.06
N ILE A 75 6.79 -6.09 -5.31
CA ILE A 75 6.19 -6.92 -6.35
C ILE A 75 7.06 -8.17 -6.50
N PRO A 76 6.49 -9.39 -6.54
CA PRO A 76 5.07 -9.70 -6.71
C PRO A 76 4.21 -9.80 -5.45
N ASP A 77 4.81 -9.74 -4.25
CA ASP A 77 4.15 -10.11 -2.98
C ASP A 77 2.95 -9.23 -2.59
N GLU A 78 3.02 -7.93 -2.85
CA GLU A 78 2.00 -6.96 -2.43
C GLU A 78 0.93 -6.71 -3.50
N ARG A 79 0.81 -7.61 -4.48
CA ARG A 79 -0.29 -7.59 -5.45
C ARG A 79 -1.51 -8.30 -4.88
N ASP A 80 -2.69 -7.79 -5.20
CA ASP A 80 -3.93 -8.52 -4.94
C ASP A 80 -4.01 -9.79 -5.81
N ALA A 81 -5.04 -10.61 -5.58
CA ALA A 81 -5.29 -11.83 -6.37
C ALA A 81 -5.53 -11.56 -7.87
N GLY A 82 -5.81 -10.31 -8.25
CA GLY A 82 -5.95 -9.84 -9.63
C GLY A 82 -4.69 -9.18 -10.20
N GLY A 83 -3.57 -9.15 -9.48
CA GLY A 83 -2.32 -8.53 -9.92
C GLY A 83 -2.25 -7.00 -9.74
N LYS A 84 -3.12 -6.42 -8.92
CA LYS A 84 -3.25 -4.96 -8.73
C LYS A 84 -2.57 -4.48 -7.46
N ILE A 85 -2.12 -3.23 -7.49
CA ILE A 85 -1.74 -2.45 -6.31
C ILE A 85 -2.65 -1.23 -6.19
N TYR A 86 -3.03 -0.86 -4.97
CA TYR A 86 -3.97 0.24 -4.74
C TYR A 86 -3.26 1.47 -4.18
N VAL A 87 -3.60 2.66 -4.68
CA VAL A 87 -3.03 3.94 -4.23
C VAL A 87 -4.15 4.95 -3.91
N PRO A 88 -4.22 5.49 -2.68
CA PRO A 88 -3.36 5.20 -1.53
C PRO A 88 -3.44 3.73 -1.10
N LYS A 89 -2.36 3.21 -0.48
CA LYS A 89 -2.28 1.82 -0.03
C LYS A 89 -3.50 1.52 0.83
N ILE A 90 -4.41 0.70 0.29
CA ILE A 90 -5.50 0.16 1.09
C ILE A 90 -4.79 -0.71 2.10
N VAL A 91 -4.74 -0.25 3.35
CA VAL A 91 -4.28 -1.09 4.45
C VAL A 91 -5.25 -2.25 4.40
N ALA A 92 -4.78 -3.39 3.90
CA ALA A 92 -5.58 -4.57 3.91
C ALA A 92 -5.92 -4.76 5.39
N THR A 93 -7.20 -4.67 5.71
CA THR A 93 -7.74 -5.12 6.99
C THR A 93 -7.44 -6.61 7.24
N SER A 94 -6.65 -7.26 6.38
CA SER A 94 -5.85 -8.46 6.67
C SER A 94 -4.90 -8.32 7.87
N GLN A 95 -4.63 -7.10 8.33
CA GLN A 95 -4.07 -6.83 9.66
C GLN A 95 -4.92 -5.83 10.46
N ALA A 96 -6.23 -5.74 10.15
CA ALA A 96 -7.15 -5.49 11.24
C ALA A 96 -6.98 -6.70 12.16
N ALA A 97 -6.56 -6.47 13.40
CA ALA A 97 -6.70 -7.46 14.45
C ALA A 97 -8.06 -8.15 14.21
N SER A 98 -8.06 -9.47 14.01
CA SER A 98 -9.33 -10.16 13.80
C SER A 98 -10.23 -9.80 14.99
N GLN A 99 -11.56 -9.79 14.85
CA GLN A 99 -12.44 -9.50 15.99
C GLN A 99 -12.04 -10.36 17.22
N SER A 100 -11.59 -11.59 16.97
CA SER A 100 -11.01 -12.50 17.96
C SER A 100 -9.74 -12.00 18.66
N ASP A 101 -8.86 -11.28 17.96
CA ASP A 101 -7.66 -10.67 18.56
C ASP A 101 -8.04 -9.45 19.41
N LEU A 102 -9.06 -8.69 19.01
CA LEU A 102 -9.63 -7.61 19.81
C LEU A 102 -10.36 -8.14 21.06
N ASP A 103 -11.11 -9.24 20.91
CA ASP A 103 -11.83 -9.88 22.01
C ASP A 103 -10.84 -10.49 23.03
N LYS A 104 -9.75 -11.11 22.57
CA LYS A 104 -8.66 -11.58 23.46
C LYS A 104 -8.00 -10.44 24.22
N LEU A 105 -7.73 -9.31 23.56
CA LEU A 105 -7.18 -8.15 24.23
C LEU A 105 -8.14 -7.58 25.28
N ALA A 106 -9.45 -7.60 25.01
CA ALA A 106 -10.46 -7.19 25.98
C ALA A 106 -10.50 -8.13 27.21
N GLU A 107 -10.41 -9.45 27.00
CA GLU A 107 -10.33 -10.44 28.08
C GLU A 107 -9.05 -10.28 28.92
N GLU A 108 -7.89 -10.06 28.29
CA GLU A 108 -6.62 -9.86 29.00
C GLU A 108 -6.63 -8.58 29.85
N VAL A 109 -7.28 -7.51 29.37
CA VAL A 109 -7.41 -6.25 30.11
C VAL A 109 -8.33 -6.41 31.34
N GLU A 110 -9.47 -7.08 31.20
CA GLU A 110 -10.35 -7.35 32.36
C GLU A 110 -9.67 -8.29 33.36
N SER A 111 -8.98 -9.34 32.90
CA SER A 111 -8.20 -10.23 33.79
C SER A 111 -7.10 -9.48 34.54
N LEU A 112 -6.40 -8.54 33.88
CA LEU A 112 -5.38 -7.71 34.52
C LEU A 112 -5.98 -6.77 35.57
N LYS A 113 -7.15 -6.20 35.28
CA LYS A 113 -7.88 -5.32 36.20
C LYS A 113 -8.36 -6.06 37.45
N GLU A 114 -8.85 -7.28 37.31
CA GLU A 114 -9.18 -8.16 38.44
C GLU A 114 -7.95 -8.52 39.27
N ARG A 115 -6.81 -8.81 38.62
CA ARG A 115 -5.54 -9.10 39.31
C ARG A 115 -4.98 -7.89 40.05
N MET A 116 -5.21 -6.68 39.55
CA MET A 116 -4.85 -5.43 40.25
C MET A 116 -5.81 -5.12 41.41
N ALA A 117 -7.10 -5.45 41.27
CA ALA A 117 -8.10 -5.27 42.34
C ALA A 117 -8.00 -6.34 43.45
N GLY A 118 -7.46 -7.52 43.13
CA GLY A 118 -7.22 -8.63 44.06
C GLY A 118 -5.86 -8.63 44.77
N GLY A 119 -5.07 -7.54 44.66
CA GLY A 119 -3.82 -7.40 45.41
C GLY A 119 -4.07 -7.45 46.94
N PRO A 120 -3.23 -8.17 47.72
CA PRO A 120 -3.52 -8.44 49.12
C PRO A 120 -3.48 -7.16 49.97
N ARG A 121 -4.49 -7.01 50.84
CA ARG A 121 -4.34 -6.28 52.09
C ARG A 121 -3.69 -7.19 53.13
#